data_AF-A0A0F9AW80-F1
#
_entry.id   AF-A0A0F9AW80-F1
#
_cell.length_a   1.000
_cell.length_b   1.000
_cell.length_c   1.000
_cell.angle_alpha   90.00
_cell.angle_beta   90.00
_cell.angle_gamma   90.00
#
_symmetry.space_group_name_H-M   'P 1'
#
loop_
_entity.id
_entity.type
_entity.pdbx_description
1 polymer ?
#
loop_
_entity_poly.entity_id
_entity_poly.type
_entity_poly.pdbx_seq_one_letter_code
_entity_poly.pdbx_strand_id
1 'polypeptide(L)'
;SGWNALKHDKILEYVNPFIKPEQFAIQSIAIARWLGNAFIIWESNGVGRQFGSRVMELHYSNVYLRRNDESIKGKVSDIPGWASTKETKLVLMGQYRSALEKGECINYSKLAVEETLEYVFSPDGGVVHARAASKSDPSGAKTNHGDRVMADALANKGMSERVQKTVHQKQEVPVMSLAWRNKMREKKKPTPGRELSESWR
;
A
#
# COMPACT_ATOMS: atom_id res chain seq x y z
N SER A 1 7.20 3.22 6.07
CA SER A 1 7.71 1.84 6.16
C SER A 1 7.61 1.12 4.83
N GLY A 2 8.32 0.02 4.65
CA GLY A 2 8.14 -0.92 3.55
C GLY A 2 7.68 -2.28 4.07
N TRP A 3 6.68 -2.85 3.42
CA TRP A 3 6.03 -4.10 3.81
C TRP A 3 5.91 -5.05 2.61
N ASN A 4 6.06 -6.34 2.85
CA ASN A 4 5.96 -7.37 1.83
C ASN A 4 4.53 -7.94 1.81
N ALA A 5 3.76 -7.50 0.81
CA ALA A 5 2.35 -7.80 0.67
C ALA A 5 2.00 -9.27 0.31
N LEU A 6 2.99 -10.17 0.17
CA LEU A 6 2.75 -11.62 0.01
C LEU A 6 2.77 -12.39 1.33
N LYS A 7 3.53 -11.92 2.33
CA LYS A 7 3.60 -12.53 3.68
C LYS A 7 3.00 -11.64 4.76
N HIS A 8 2.64 -10.40 4.42
CA HIS A 8 2.20 -9.36 5.35
C HIS A 8 3.24 -9.04 6.44
N ASP A 9 4.53 -9.18 6.14
CA ASP A 9 5.65 -8.87 7.05
C ASP A 9 6.35 -7.53 6.72
N LYS A 10 6.79 -6.81 7.76
CA LYS A 10 7.49 -5.52 7.61
C LYS A 10 8.96 -5.76 7.27
N ILE A 11 9.37 -5.32 6.08
CA ILE A 11 10.72 -5.55 5.55
C ILE A 11 11.64 -4.33 5.63
N LEU A 12 11.10 -3.13 5.88
CA LEU A 12 11.88 -1.90 5.94
C LEU A 12 11.26 -0.85 6.87
N GLU A 13 12.11 -0.22 7.69
CA GLU A 13 11.83 1.04 8.36
C GLU A 13 12.90 2.07 7.97
N TYR A 14 12.49 3.32 7.76
CA TYR A 14 13.38 4.46 7.59
C TYR A 14 12.73 5.65 8.28
N VAL A 15 13.45 6.26 9.21
CA VAL A 15 13.02 7.42 10.00
C VAL A 15 14.19 8.40 10.04
N ASN A 16 13.95 9.64 9.63
CA ASN A 16 14.96 10.70 9.63
C ASN A 16 14.24 12.05 9.84
N PRO A 17 14.48 12.78 10.96
CA PRO A 17 13.80 14.05 11.22
C PRO A 17 14.44 15.26 10.50
N PHE A 18 15.56 15.06 9.77
CA PHE A 18 16.34 16.13 9.15
C PHE A 18 16.20 16.21 7.62
N ILE A 19 15.45 15.29 6.99
CA ILE A 19 15.23 15.27 5.54
C ILE A 19 13.96 16.07 5.17
N LYS A 20 14.02 16.88 4.10
CA LYS A 20 12.84 17.62 3.63
C LYS A 20 11.83 16.70 2.91
N PRO A 21 10.52 16.99 2.91
CA PRO A 21 9.50 16.13 2.29
C PRO A 21 9.78 15.80 0.80
N GLU A 22 10.34 16.75 0.05
CA GLU A 22 10.65 16.61 -1.37
C GLU A 22 11.88 15.71 -1.60
N GLN A 23 12.86 15.77 -0.70
CA GLN A 23 14.03 14.87 -0.71
C GLN A 23 13.61 13.45 -0.30
N PHE A 24 12.72 13.34 0.69
CA PHE A 24 12.18 12.06 1.13
C PHE A 24 11.28 11.40 0.07
N ALA A 25 10.57 12.17 -0.76
CA ALA A 25 9.85 11.67 -1.93
C ALA A 25 10.80 11.03 -2.96
N ILE A 26 11.93 11.69 -3.28
CA ILE A 26 12.96 11.14 -4.18
C ILE A 26 13.50 9.82 -3.62
N GLN A 27 13.86 9.79 -2.33
CA GLN A 27 14.40 8.60 -1.67
C GLN A 27 13.38 7.45 -1.61
N SER A 28 12.11 7.76 -1.32
CA SER A 28 11.01 6.79 -1.28
C SER A 28 10.74 6.17 -2.65
N ILE A 29 10.80 6.96 -3.73
CA ILE A 29 10.67 6.45 -5.10
C ILE A 29 11.88 5.62 -5.52
N ALA A 30 13.10 5.98 -5.12
CA ALA A 30 14.29 5.18 -5.38
C ALA A 30 14.19 3.79 -4.73
N ILE A 31 13.78 3.76 -3.45
CA ILE A 31 13.51 2.51 -2.70
C ILE A 31 12.37 1.72 -3.35
N ALA A 32 11.27 2.36 -3.73
CA ALA A 32 10.13 1.68 -4.33
C ALA A 32 10.48 1.08 -5.71
N ARG A 33 11.22 1.80 -6.56
CA ARG A 33 11.73 1.28 -7.84
C ARG A 33 12.68 0.10 -7.64
N TRP A 34 13.59 0.16 -6.66
CA TRP A 34 14.48 -0.95 -6.27
C TRP A 34 13.70 -2.18 -5.81
N LEU A 35 12.63 -1.99 -5.02
CA LEU A 35 11.70 -3.04 -4.59
C LEU A 35 10.67 -3.44 -5.68
N GLY A 36 11.07 -3.44 -6.96
CA GLY A 36 10.24 -3.91 -8.08
C GLY A 36 9.06 -3.00 -8.45
N ASN A 37 9.21 -1.69 -8.26
CA ASN A 37 8.12 -0.70 -8.31
C ASN A 37 7.05 -0.95 -7.23
N ALA A 38 7.46 -1.02 -5.96
CA ALA A 38 6.56 -1.18 -4.82
C ALA A 38 5.47 -0.08 -4.73
N PHE A 39 4.37 -0.41 -4.06
CA PHE A 39 3.25 0.53 -3.87
C PHE A 39 3.58 1.61 -2.84
N ILE A 40 3.28 2.88 -3.14
CA ILE A 40 3.48 3.99 -2.20
C ILE A 40 2.12 4.53 -1.74
N ILE A 41 1.92 4.57 -0.43
CA ILE A 41 0.80 5.23 0.26
C ILE A 41 1.37 6.19 1.32
N TRP A 42 0.74 7.35 1.48
CA TRP A 42 1.12 8.38 2.45
C TRP A 42 -0.12 9.13 2.95
N GLU A 43 -0.02 9.76 4.11
CA GLU A 43 -1.03 10.72 4.58
C GLU A 43 -0.91 12.03 3.80
N SER A 44 -1.98 12.54 3.20
CA SER A 44 -1.99 13.76 2.36
C SER A 44 -2.30 15.05 3.13
N ASN A 45 -2.18 15.02 4.46
CA ASN A 45 -2.28 16.19 5.33
C ASN A 45 -0.89 16.83 5.56
N GLY A 46 -0.88 18.15 5.80
CA GLY A 46 0.35 18.90 6.11
C GLY A 46 1.47 18.70 5.08
N VAL A 47 2.66 18.36 5.56
CA VAL A 47 3.86 18.07 4.75
C VAL A 47 3.67 16.94 3.73
N GLY A 48 2.69 16.06 3.96
CA GLY A 48 2.32 14.99 3.02
C GLY A 48 1.82 15.50 1.66
N ARG A 49 1.40 16.77 1.56
CA ARG A 49 1.08 17.41 0.28
C ARG A 49 2.33 17.71 -0.54
N GLN A 50 3.39 18.21 0.08
CA GLN A 50 4.68 18.47 -0.59
C GLN A 50 5.32 17.17 -1.07
N PHE A 51 5.31 16.15 -0.21
CA PHE A 51 5.71 14.79 -0.58
C PHE A 51 4.90 14.27 -1.78
N GLY A 52 3.58 14.38 -1.72
CA GLY A 52 2.67 13.92 -2.77
C GLY A 52 2.90 14.62 -4.11
N SER A 53 2.97 15.95 -4.14
CA SER A 53 3.30 16.72 -5.35
C SER A 53 4.61 16.24 -5.96
N ARG A 54 5.67 16.10 -5.14
CA ARG A 54 6.97 15.66 -5.62
C ARG A 54 6.97 14.21 -6.14
N VAL A 55 6.14 13.34 -5.59
CA VAL A 55 5.93 11.97 -6.11
C VAL A 55 5.30 11.99 -7.52
N MET A 56 4.34 12.90 -7.77
CA MET A 56 3.69 13.04 -9.08
C MET A 56 4.61 13.71 -10.12
N GLU A 57 5.41 14.71 -9.73
CA GLU A 57 6.45 15.33 -10.56
C GLU A 57 7.51 14.32 -11.04
N LEU A 58 7.83 13.32 -10.21
CA LEU A 58 8.77 12.23 -10.53
C LEU A 58 8.14 11.10 -11.35
N HIS A 59 6.90 11.32 -11.82
CA HIS A 59 6.08 10.43 -12.65
C HIS A 59 5.98 8.99 -12.09
N TYR A 60 5.81 8.86 -10.77
CA TYR A 60 5.62 7.56 -10.14
C TYR A 60 4.14 7.18 -10.08
N SER A 61 3.76 6.13 -10.83
CA SER A 61 2.35 5.77 -11.05
C SER A 61 1.78 4.71 -10.08
N ASN A 62 2.62 3.92 -9.39
CA ASN A 62 2.14 2.89 -8.47
C ASN A 62 1.84 3.47 -7.06
N VAL A 63 0.91 4.43 -7.02
CA VAL A 63 0.54 5.21 -5.84
C VAL A 63 -0.88 4.89 -5.37
N TYR A 64 -1.14 5.06 -4.06
CA TYR A 64 -2.50 5.03 -3.54
C TYR A 64 -3.27 6.27 -4.00
N LEU A 65 -4.43 6.01 -4.63
CA LEU A 65 -5.41 7.01 -5.00
C LEU A 65 -6.61 6.91 -4.05
N ARG A 66 -7.05 8.03 -3.50
CA ARG A 66 -8.14 8.09 -2.52
C ARG A 66 -9.43 7.53 -3.13
N ARG A 67 -10.11 6.64 -2.42
CA ARG A 67 -11.45 6.15 -2.75
C ARG A 67 -12.51 7.00 -2.05
N ASN A 68 -13.72 7.05 -2.61
CA ASN A 68 -14.88 7.52 -1.86
C ASN A 68 -15.54 6.33 -1.15
N ASP A 69 -15.26 6.19 0.14
CA ASP A 69 -15.75 5.11 1.00
C ASP A 69 -17.28 5.16 1.22
N GLU A 70 -17.93 6.30 0.98
CA GLU A 70 -19.40 6.46 1.00
C GLU A 70 -20.07 5.86 -0.26
N SER A 71 -19.29 5.59 -1.32
CA SER A 71 -19.81 5.10 -2.59
C SER A 71 -19.84 3.58 -2.63
N ILE A 72 -21.04 2.98 -2.70
CA ILE A 72 -21.24 1.53 -2.89
C ILE A 72 -20.49 0.98 -4.14
N LYS A 73 -20.23 1.84 -5.13
CA LYS A 73 -19.45 1.48 -6.34
C LYS A 73 -17.93 1.69 -6.20
N GLY A 74 -17.43 2.04 -5.01
CA GLY A 74 -16.01 2.11 -4.67
C GLY A 74 -15.18 3.01 -5.60
N LYS A 75 -15.77 4.11 -6.11
CA LYS A 75 -15.10 4.98 -7.09
C LYS A 75 -13.76 5.46 -6.52
N VAL A 76 -12.68 5.06 -7.18
CA VAL A 76 -11.35 5.65 -7.04
C VAL A 76 -11.44 7.08 -7.57
N SER A 77 -10.93 8.05 -6.81
CA SER A 77 -10.76 9.44 -7.24
C SER A 77 -9.33 9.67 -7.72
N ASP A 78 -9.12 10.69 -8.54
CA ASP A 78 -7.80 11.03 -9.07
C ASP A 78 -6.89 11.75 -8.05
N ILE A 79 -7.31 11.81 -6.77
CA ILE A 79 -6.57 12.48 -5.68
C ILE A 79 -5.56 11.49 -5.06
N PRO A 80 -4.25 11.74 -5.14
CA PRO A 80 -3.25 10.83 -4.59
C PRO A 80 -3.04 11.01 -3.08
N GLY A 81 -2.68 9.91 -2.41
CA GLY A 81 -2.51 9.84 -0.96
C GLY A 81 -3.82 9.64 -0.17
N TRP A 82 -3.70 9.30 1.10
CA TRP A 82 -4.81 9.06 2.02
C TRP A 82 -5.11 10.29 2.88
N ALA A 83 -6.36 10.75 2.89
CA ALA A 83 -6.77 11.91 3.67
C ALA A 83 -7.18 11.51 5.10
N SER A 84 -6.58 12.18 6.08
CA SER A 84 -6.72 11.89 7.51
C SER A 84 -7.75 12.80 8.15
N THR A 85 -8.79 12.20 8.74
CA THR A 85 -9.82 12.82 9.58
C THR A 85 -9.88 12.08 10.93
N LYS A 86 -10.62 12.57 11.93
CA LYS A 86 -10.73 11.85 13.23
C LYS A 86 -11.29 10.43 13.02
N GLU A 87 -12.28 10.32 12.16
CA GLU A 87 -13.07 9.13 11.86
C GLU A 87 -12.26 8.14 11.01
N THR A 88 -11.67 8.60 9.89
CA THR A 88 -10.87 7.74 9.02
C THR A 88 -9.61 7.26 9.74
N LYS A 89 -9.00 8.09 10.59
CA LYS A 89 -7.87 7.68 11.44
C LYS A 89 -8.27 6.63 12.48
N LEU A 90 -9.43 6.76 13.13
CA LEU A 90 -9.93 5.73 14.03
C LEU A 90 -10.13 4.38 13.31
N VAL A 91 -10.75 4.40 12.13
CA VAL A 91 -10.94 3.19 11.31
C VAL A 91 -9.60 2.58 10.89
N LEU A 92 -8.64 3.40 10.45
CA LEU A 92 -7.29 2.96 10.07
C LEU A 92 -6.54 2.29 11.24
N MET A 93 -6.56 2.92 12.41
CA MET A 93 -5.91 2.39 13.62
C MET A 93 -6.60 1.11 14.11
N GLY A 94 -7.93 1.06 14.08
CA GLY A 94 -8.71 -0.14 14.44
C GLY A 94 -8.42 -1.32 13.50
N GLN A 95 -8.40 -1.09 12.19
CA GLN A 95 -8.05 -2.12 11.19
C GLN A 95 -6.62 -2.64 11.38
N TYR A 96 -5.65 -1.76 11.65
CA TYR A 96 -4.27 -2.18 11.91
C TYR A 96 -4.12 -2.94 13.23
N ARG A 97 -4.79 -2.50 14.30
CA ARG A 97 -4.87 -3.22 15.58
C ARG A 97 -5.43 -4.63 15.39
N SER A 98 -6.56 -4.78 14.72
CA SER A 98 -7.16 -6.11 14.48
C SER A 98 -6.26 -7.02 13.63
N ALA A 99 -5.49 -6.45 12.69
CA ALA A 99 -4.55 -7.24 11.90
C ALA A 99 -3.36 -7.75 12.74
N LEU A 100 -2.84 -6.92 13.66
CA LEU A 100 -1.82 -7.34 14.63
C LEU A 100 -2.35 -8.38 15.63
N GLU A 101 -3.54 -8.16 16.22
CA GLU A 101 -4.14 -9.06 17.23
C GLU A 101 -4.40 -10.47 16.69
N LYS A 102 -4.68 -10.62 15.40
CA LYS A 102 -4.86 -11.92 14.73
C LYS A 102 -3.58 -12.53 14.14
N GLY A 103 -2.48 -11.76 14.05
CA GLY A 103 -1.31 -12.14 13.24
C GLY A 103 -1.53 -12.09 11.72
N GLU A 104 -2.53 -11.34 11.24
CA GLU A 104 -2.73 -11.06 9.80
C GLU A 104 -1.61 -10.16 9.22
N CYS A 105 -0.84 -9.47 10.07
CA CYS A 105 0.40 -8.80 9.68
C CYS A 105 1.45 -8.82 10.80
N ILE A 106 2.75 -8.82 10.44
CA ILE A 106 3.88 -9.01 11.36
C ILE A 106 4.83 -7.80 11.30
N ASN A 107 4.97 -7.08 12.42
CA ASN A 107 5.86 -5.93 12.55
C ASN A 107 7.11 -6.29 13.37
N TYR A 108 8.25 -6.50 12.70
CA TYR A 108 9.52 -6.81 13.37
C TYR A 108 10.20 -5.60 14.03
N SER A 109 9.70 -4.37 13.82
CA SER A 109 10.29 -3.18 14.44
C SER A 109 9.78 -3.03 15.87
N LYS A 110 10.59 -3.45 16.84
CA LYS A 110 10.30 -3.31 18.28
C LYS A 110 9.82 -1.91 18.62
N LEU A 111 10.52 -0.87 18.14
CA LEU A 111 10.16 0.53 18.39
C LEU A 111 8.77 0.89 17.84
N ALA A 112 8.42 0.44 16.63
CA ALA A 112 7.09 0.69 16.07
C ALA A 112 5.97 -0.06 16.80
N VAL A 113 6.27 -1.23 17.38
CA VAL A 113 5.31 -2.00 18.20
C VAL A 113 5.12 -1.35 19.57
N GLU A 114 6.19 -0.93 20.25
CA GLU A 114 6.11 -0.16 21.50
C GLU A 114 5.33 1.15 21.30
N GLU A 115 5.57 1.85 20.18
CA GLU A 115 4.86 3.08 19.78
C GLU A 115 3.34 2.86 19.53
N THR A 116 2.87 1.62 19.34
CA THR A 116 1.41 1.35 19.28
C THR A 116 0.73 1.45 20.64
N LEU A 117 1.45 1.21 21.74
CA LEU A 117 0.92 1.24 23.11
C LEU A 117 0.64 2.67 23.59
N GLU A 118 1.24 3.66 22.95
CA GLU A 118 1.03 5.08 23.24
C GLU A 118 -0.22 5.66 22.54
N TYR A 119 -0.96 4.86 21.77
CA TYR A 119 -2.24 5.31 21.21
C TYR A 119 -3.40 5.12 22.17
N VAL A 120 -4.02 6.23 22.56
CA VAL A 120 -5.20 6.24 23.43
C VAL A 120 -6.43 6.80 22.72
N PHE A 121 -7.61 6.36 23.15
CA PHE A 121 -8.87 6.98 22.75
C PHE A 121 -9.07 8.30 23.50
N SER A 122 -9.40 9.37 22.78
CA SER A 122 -9.76 10.65 23.40
C SER A 122 -11.20 10.62 23.93
N PRO A 123 -11.57 11.45 24.93
CA PRO A 123 -12.97 11.61 25.36
C PRO A 123 -13.94 11.89 24.21
N ASP A 124 -13.52 12.65 23.19
CA ASP A 124 -14.28 12.94 21.95
C ASP A 124 -14.50 11.72 21.03
N GLY A 125 -14.11 10.50 21.43
CA GLY A 125 -14.20 9.28 20.60
C GLY A 125 -13.19 9.18 19.44
N GLY A 126 -12.20 10.06 19.35
CA GLY A 126 -11.07 9.96 18.40
C GLY A 126 -9.88 9.13 18.93
N VAL A 127 -8.82 9.02 18.14
CA VAL A 127 -7.58 8.27 18.48
C VAL A 127 -6.35 9.19 18.40
N VAL A 128 -5.57 9.26 19.48
CA VAL A 128 -4.43 10.19 19.64
C VAL A 128 -3.15 9.47 20.11
N HIS A 129 -2.01 9.83 19.51
CA HIS A 129 -0.65 9.41 19.93
C HIS A 129 -0.31 10.22 21.21
N ALA A 130 -0.25 9.57 22.39
CA ALA A 130 -0.55 10.18 23.70
C ALA A 130 0.34 11.39 24.07
N ARG A 131 1.62 11.39 23.67
CA ARG A 131 2.52 12.54 23.93
C ARG A 131 2.08 13.83 23.23
N ALA A 132 1.24 13.74 22.20
CA ALA A 132 0.63 14.91 21.54
C ALA A 132 -0.56 15.50 22.32
N ALA A 133 -1.11 14.80 23.32
CA ALA A 133 -2.12 15.36 24.22
C ALA A 133 -1.48 16.21 25.34
N SER A 134 -0.28 15.83 25.81
CA SER A 134 0.54 16.61 26.75
C SER A 134 1.20 17.80 26.05
N LYS A 135 0.50 18.92 25.94
CA LYS A 135 0.95 20.20 25.33
C LYS A 135 2.07 20.94 26.11
N SER A 136 2.99 20.22 26.77
CA SER A 136 3.92 20.76 27.77
C SER A 136 5.37 20.29 27.59
N ASP A 137 5.81 20.09 26.34
CA ASP A 137 7.24 19.94 25.99
C ASP A 137 7.71 21.21 25.25
N PRO A 138 8.54 22.08 25.87
CA PRO A 138 9.10 23.26 25.22
C PRO A 138 10.13 22.94 24.12
N SER A 139 10.60 21.69 24.01
CA SER A 139 11.58 21.30 23.00
C SER A 139 10.88 21.06 21.66
N GLY A 140 10.80 22.12 20.85
CA GLY A 140 10.11 22.15 19.54
C GLY A 140 10.62 21.18 18.45
N ALA A 141 11.48 20.22 18.79
CA ALA A 141 11.85 19.08 17.95
C ALA A 141 12.40 17.91 18.79
N LYS A 142 11.60 16.84 18.99
CA LYS A 142 12.03 15.42 18.93
C LYS A 142 10.96 14.35 19.26
N THR A 143 9.84 14.68 19.91
CA THR A 143 9.04 13.66 20.65
C THR A 143 7.67 13.27 20.05
N ASN A 144 7.43 13.49 18.75
CA ASN A 144 6.19 13.03 18.08
C ASN A 144 6.22 11.53 17.80
N HIS A 145 5.69 10.73 18.73
CA HIS A 145 5.46 9.28 18.59
C HIS A 145 3.87 8.78 18.87
N GLY A 146 3.78 8.36 17.52
CA GLY A 146 2.78 7.87 16.55
C GLY A 146 3.21 7.79 15.05
N ASP A 147 4.22 8.55 14.58
CA ASP A 147 4.56 8.62 13.15
C ASP A 147 4.93 7.26 12.50
N ARG A 148 5.58 6.33 13.22
CA ARG A 148 5.88 4.99 12.68
C ARG A 148 4.61 4.18 12.48
N VAL A 149 3.71 4.27 13.47
CA VAL A 149 2.45 3.53 13.51
C VAL A 149 1.49 4.00 12.43
N MET A 150 1.43 5.30 12.16
CA MET A 150 0.72 5.84 11.00
C MET A 150 1.24 5.24 9.69
N ALA A 151 2.57 5.20 9.51
CA ALA A 151 3.18 4.66 8.29
C ALA A 151 2.98 3.14 8.13
N ASP A 152 2.94 2.38 9.23
CA ASP A 152 2.66 0.94 9.23
C ASP A 152 1.18 0.62 9.01
N ALA A 153 0.27 1.35 9.64
CA ALA A 153 -1.17 1.19 9.44
C ALA A 153 -1.61 1.55 8.01
N LEU A 154 -1.02 2.62 7.44
CA LEU A 154 -1.21 2.96 6.02
C LEU A 154 -0.71 1.85 5.10
N ALA A 155 0.47 1.28 5.37
CA ALA A 155 0.95 0.12 4.61
C ALA A 155 -0.02 -1.07 4.73
N ASN A 156 -0.56 -1.35 5.92
CA ASN A 156 -1.56 -2.41 6.12
C ASN A 156 -2.85 -2.17 5.29
N LYS A 157 -3.40 -0.95 5.27
CA LYS A 157 -4.52 -0.57 4.40
C LYS A 157 -4.17 -0.70 2.91
N GLY A 158 -2.95 -0.30 2.54
CA GLY A 158 -2.42 -0.45 1.17
C GLY A 158 -2.23 -1.91 0.73
N MET A 159 -2.03 -2.84 1.66
CA MET A 159 -2.02 -4.28 1.40
C MET A 159 -3.43 -4.85 1.29
N SER A 160 -4.31 -4.58 2.27
CA SER A 160 -5.67 -5.16 2.30
C SER A 160 -6.58 -4.68 1.17
N GLU A 161 -6.44 -3.42 0.71
CA GLU A 161 -7.23 -2.89 -0.41
C GLU A 161 -6.76 -3.33 -1.80
N ARG A 162 -5.59 -3.97 -1.90
CA ARG A 162 -5.08 -4.55 -3.13
C ARG A 162 -5.31 -6.04 -3.12
N VAL A 163 -6.36 -6.48 -3.82
CA VAL A 163 -6.49 -7.87 -4.27
C VAL A 163 -5.24 -8.22 -5.07
N GLN A 164 -4.28 -8.86 -4.42
CA GLN A 164 -3.18 -9.47 -5.14
C GLN A 164 -3.78 -10.55 -6.04
N LYS A 165 -3.54 -10.43 -7.34
CA LYS A 165 -3.60 -11.60 -8.20
C LYS A 165 -2.47 -12.51 -7.75
N THR A 166 -2.79 -13.50 -6.92
CA THR A 166 -1.86 -14.58 -6.57
C THR A 166 -1.25 -15.07 -7.87
N VAL A 167 0.06 -14.90 -8.03
CA VAL A 167 0.76 -15.38 -9.23
C VAL A 167 0.85 -16.89 -9.10
N HIS A 168 -0.25 -17.55 -9.47
CA HIS A 168 -0.25 -18.95 -9.83
C HIS A 168 0.80 -19.09 -10.93
N GLN A 169 1.99 -19.56 -10.55
CA GLN A 169 2.97 -20.01 -11.52
C GLN A 169 2.26 -21.06 -12.36
N LYS A 170 2.03 -20.72 -13.64
CA LYS A 170 1.25 -21.54 -14.55
C LYS A 170 2.08 -22.77 -14.85
N GLN A 171 1.96 -23.81 -14.01
CA GLN A 171 2.80 -25.00 -14.02
C GLN A 171 3.06 -25.43 -15.46
N GLU A 172 4.33 -25.41 -15.85
CA GLU A 172 4.70 -25.74 -17.21
C GLU A 172 4.29 -27.17 -17.48
N VAL A 173 3.31 -27.33 -18.37
CA VAL A 173 2.65 -28.60 -18.63
C VAL A 173 3.72 -29.63 -19.03
N PRO A 174 4.03 -30.64 -18.18
CA PRO A 174 5.27 -31.38 -18.32
C PRO A 174 5.42 -32.01 -19.69
N VAL A 175 6.63 -31.97 -20.25
CA VAL A 175 6.90 -32.49 -21.59
C VAL A 175 6.49 -33.97 -21.65
N MET A 176 5.88 -34.38 -22.76
CA MET A 176 5.24 -35.69 -22.96
C MET A 176 4.00 -36.03 -22.12
N SER A 177 3.54 -35.19 -21.18
CA SER A 177 2.28 -35.41 -20.45
C SER A 177 1.04 -35.47 -21.36
N LEU A 178 -0.07 -36.02 -20.86
CA LEU A 178 -1.36 -36.04 -21.59
C LEU A 178 -1.81 -34.63 -22.01
N ALA A 179 -1.71 -33.65 -21.12
CA ALA A 179 -2.04 -32.26 -21.42
C ALA A 179 -1.09 -31.63 -22.46
N TRP A 180 0.21 -31.98 -22.44
CA TRP A 180 1.17 -31.56 -23.47
C TRP A 180 0.79 -32.15 -24.85
N ARG A 181 0.44 -33.45 -24.90
CA ARG A 181 0.00 -34.14 -26.13
C ARG A 181 -1.29 -33.53 -26.69
N ASN A 182 -2.26 -33.20 -25.83
CA ASN A 182 -3.51 -32.53 -26.25
C ASN A 182 -3.24 -31.15 -26.85
N LYS A 183 -2.41 -30.33 -26.19
CA LYS A 183 -2.01 -29.00 -26.66
C LYS A 183 -1.25 -29.05 -28.00
N MET A 184 -0.48 -30.11 -28.25
CA MET A 184 0.17 -30.37 -29.54
C MET A 184 -0.82 -30.85 -30.62
N ARG A 185 -1.86 -31.62 -30.26
CA ARG A 185 -2.96 -31.96 -31.18
C ARG A 185 -3.76 -30.74 -31.58
N GLU A 186 -4.05 -29.83 -30.65
CA GLU A 186 -4.75 -28.57 -30.93
C GLU A 186 -3.93 -27.68 -31.87
N LYS A 187 -2.62 -27.50 -31.61
CA LYS A 187 -1.70 -26.79 -32.52
C LYS A 187 -1.55 -27.45 -33.91
N LYS A 188 -1.90 -28.73 -34.05
CA LYS A 188 -1.90 -29.45 -35.33
C LYS A 188 -3.26 -29.48 -36.04
N LYS A 189 -4.33 -28.94 -35.44
CA LYS A 189 -5.57 -28.70 -36.19
C LYS A 189 -5.27 -27.65 -37.26
N PRO A 190 -5.58 -27.87 -38.55
CA PRO A 190 -5.49 -26.81 -39.53
C PRO A 190 -6.43 -25.68 -39.11
N THR A 191 -5.93 -24.44 -39.10
CA THR A 191 -6.78 -23.27 -38.99
C THR A 191 -7.81 -23.33 -40.12
N PRO A 192 -9.13 -23.21 -39.84
CA PRO A 192 -10.11 -23.09 -40.91
C PRO A 192 -9.69 -21.97 -41.86
N GLY A 193 -9.64 -22.26 -43.16
CA GLY A 193 -9.36 -21.24 -44.16
C GLY A 193 -10.41 -20.13 -44.04
N ARG A 194 -9.99 -18.88 -44.22
CA ARG A 194 -10.96 -17.81 -44.50
C ARG A 194 -11.60 -18.15 -45.83
N GLU A 195 -12.86 -18.55 -45.80
CA GLU A 195 -13.70 -18.57 -46.99
C GLU A 195 -13.69 -17.16 -47.59
N LEU A 196 -13.32 -17.08 -48.86
CA LEU A 196 -13.41 -15.84 -49.61
C LEU A 196 -14.89 -15.57 -49.85
N SER A 197 -15.41 -14.48 -49.30
CA SER A 197 -16.81 -14.09 -49.47
C SER A 197 -17.18 -14.00 -50.95
N GLU A 198 -18.29 -14.60 -51.35
CA GLU A 198 -18.79 -14.63 -52.73
C GLU A 198 -19.31 -13.26 -53.20
N SER A 199 -18.40 -12.29 -53.34
CA SER A 199 -18.69 -10.91 -53.78
C SER A 199 -18.05 -10.56 -55.13
N TRP A 200 -17.78 -11.57 -55.97
CA TRP A 200 -17.11 -11.45 -57.27
C TRP A 200 -17.66 -12.47 -58.29
N ARG A 201 -18.95 -12.35 -58.59
CA ARG A 201 -19.63 -12.90 -59.78
C ARG A 201 -20.69 -11.91 -60.26
#